data_AF-A0A4P2R5C1-F1
#
_entry.id   AF-A0A4P2R5C1-F1
#
_cell.length_a   1.000
_cell.length_b   1.000
_cell.length_c   1.000
_cell.angle_alpha   90.00
_cell.angle_beta   90.00
_cell.angle_gamma   90.00
#
_symmetry.space_group_name_H-M   'P 1'
#
loop_
_entity.id
_entity.type
_entity.pdbx_description
1 polymer ?
#
loop_
_entity_poly.entity_id
_entity_poly.type
_entity_poly.pdbx_seq_one_letter_code
_entity_poly.pdbx_strand_id
1 'polypeptide(L)'
;MATDQSAADPERARRIRAGAKHEEVDGYLARDLVIRPTNLSPEEAWSLAESREGESRMVAFAGILPDLPDEMRAKAVREVMAAYWAHGDRLALRILAACAPWMPLADAARVLCNELGNDWTDEYPGMLVGFGSLTELSPLVRRLGGTAALVGVARAIADVGRWLP
;
A
#
# COMPACT_ATOMS: atom_id res chain seq x y z
N MET A 1 -17.96 16.98 24.25
CA MET A 1 -18.42 15.84 23.44
C MET A 1 -17.72 15.92 22.10
N ALA A 2 -16.59 15.22 21.95
CA ALA A 2 -15.93 15.11 20.66
C ALA A 2 -16.76 14.15 19.79
N THR A 3 -17.29 14.64 18.68
CA THR A 3 -17.92 13.81 17.66
C THR A 3 -16.84 12.86 17.11
N ASP A 4 -17.01 11.58 17.36
CA ASP A 4 -16.16 10.53 16.85
C ASP A 4 -16.25 10.49 15.32
N GLN A 5 -15.27 11.09 14.65
CA GLN A 5 -15.18 11.12 13.18
C GLN A 5 -14.97 9.73 12.57
N SER A 6 -14.62 8.71 13.38
CA SER A 6 -14.54 7.30 12.97
C SER A 6 -15.91 6.71 12.60
N ALA A 7 -16.99 7.27 13.15
CA ALA A 7 -18.36 6.80 12.86
C ALA A 7 -18.82 7.09 11.42
N ALA A 8 -18.09 7.92 10.67
CA ALA A 8 -18.42 8.29 9.29
C ALA A 8 -17.69 7.43 8.23
N ASP A 9 -16.94 6.40 8.62
CA ASP A 9 -16.23 5.52 7.66
C ASP A 9 -17.22 4.53 6.98
N PRO A 10 -17.46 4.67 5.66
CA PRO A 10 -18.39 3.79 4.93
C PRO A 10 -17.93 2.33 4.90
N GLU A 11 -16.64 2.04 5.08
CA GLU A 11 -16.09 0.68 5.09
C GLU A 11 -16.32 -0.01 6.45
N ARG A 12 -16.23 0.74 7.55
CA ARG A 12 -16.67 0.29 8.89
C ARG A 12 -18.14 -0.15 8.86
N ALA A 13 -19.00 0.67 8.25
CA ALA A 13 -20.41 0.36 8.10
C ALA A 13 -20.66 -0.85 7.17
N ARG A 14 -19.83 -1.07 6.15
CA ARG A 14 -19.92 -2.23 5.25
C ARG A 14 -19.54 -3.53 5.97
N ARG A 15 -18.43 -3.54 6.72
CA ARG A 15 -17.93 -4.75 7.41
C ARG A 15 -18.78 -5.14 8.62
N ILE A 16 -19.31 -4.17 9.37
CA ILE A 16 -20.31 -4.43 10.41
C ILE A 16 -21.57 -5.06 9.78
N ARG A 17 -22.02 -4.57 8.61
CA ARG A 17 -23.11 -5.21 7.86
C ARG A 17 -22.77 -6.60 7.33
N ALA A 18 -21.49 -6.89 7.08
CA ALA A 18 -21.00 -8.20 6.68
C ALA A 18 -20.73 -9.15 7.87
N GLY A 19 -21.01 -8.72 9.12
CA GLY A 19 -20.91 -9.55 10.31
C GLY A 19 -19.56 -9.49 11.05
N ALA A 20 -18.67 -8.57 10.70
CA ALA A 20 -17.42 -8.35 11.44
C ALA A 20 -17.72 -7.81 12.84
N LYS A 21 -17.01 -8.31 13.85
CA LYS A 21 -17.14 -7.87 15.24
C LYS A 21 -16.52 -6.48 15.43
N HIS A 22 -17.07 -5.71 16.35
CA HIS A 22 -16.58 -4.35 16.65
C HIS A 22 -15.09 -4.35 17.05
N GLU A 23 -14.65 -5.38 17.79
CA GLU A 23 -13.25 -5.56 18.20
C GLU A 23 -12.30 -5.81 17.02
N GLU A 24 -12.78 -6.47 15.96
CA GLU A 24 -12.00 -6.69 14.73
C GLU A 24 -11.82 -5.36 14.01
N VAL A 25 -12.89 -4.56 13.93
CA VAL A 25 -12.94 -3.21 13.34
C VAL A 25 -12.08 -2.21 14.11
N ASP A 26 -12.12 -2.24 15.44
CA ASP A 26 -11.33 -1.33 16.29
C ASP A 26 -9.83 -1.71 16.27
N GLY A 27 -9.52 -3.00 16.04
CA GLY A 27 -8.16 -3.44 15.71
C GLY A 27 -7.60 -2.81 14.43
N TYR A 28 -8.44 -2.46 13.44
CA TYR A 28 -8.01 -1.78 12.21
C TYR A 28 -7.61 -0.32 12.45
N LEU A 29 -8.22 0.36 13.42
CA LEU A 29 -7.86 1.74 13.78
C LEU A 29 -6.66 1.79 14.72
N ALA A 30 -6.41 0.72 15.48
CA ALA A 30 -5.17 0.54 16.25
C ALA A 30 -3.95 0.22 15.36
N ARG A 31 -4.15 -0.18 14.08
CA ARG A 31 -3.08 -0.53 13.12
C ARG A 31 -2.31 0.66 12.55
N ASP A 32 -2.60 1.89 12.99
CA ASP A 32 -1.63 3.00 12.91
C ASP A 32 -0.38 2.74 13.78
N LEU A 33 -0.42 1.74 14.66
CA LEU A 33 0.78 1.14 15.23
C LEU A 33 1.24 -0.03 14.36
N VAL A 34 2.02 0.30 13.35
CA VAL A 34 3.26 -0.46 13.11
C VAL A 34 3.95 -0.60 14.46
N ILE A 35 3.78 -1.74 15.12
CA ILE A 35 4.53 -2.05 16.34
C ILE A 35 5.98 -2.20 15.89
N ARG A 36 6.78 -1.14 16.08
CA ARG A 36 8.23 -1.20 15.88
C ARG A 36 8.83 -1.98 17.03
N PRO A 37 9.44 -3.13 16.79
CA PRO A 37 10.21 -3.81 17.82
C PRO A 37 11.50 -3.01 18.04
N THR A 38 11.46 -1.97 18.87
CA THR A 38 12.62 -1.06 19.08
C THR A 38 13.78 -1.71 19.85
N ASN A 39 13.62 -2.95 20.30
CA ASN A 39 14.59 -3.68 21.12
C ASN A 39 15.11 -4.97 20.47
N LEU A 40 14.80 -5.21 19.18
CA LEU A 40 15.28 -6.41 18.47
C LEU A 40 16.43 -6.06 17.53
N SER A 41 17.38 -6.98 17.37
CA SER A 41 18.32 -6.93 16.26
C SER A 41 17.58 -7.10 14.91
N PRO A 42 18.15 -6.64 13.78
CA PRO A 42 17.53 -6.80 12.47
C PRO A 42 17.16 -8.25 12.12
N GLU A 43 17.98 -9.22 12.54
CA GLU A 43 17.74 -10.66 12.32
C GLU A 43 16.59 -11.20 13.18
N GLU A 44 16.50 -10.78 14.44
CA GLU A 44 15.38 -11.16 15.31
C GLU A 44 14.06 -10.54 14.83
N ALA A 45 14.10 -9.28 14.41
CA ALA A 45 12.95 -8.60 13.80
C ALA A 45 12.52 -9.30 12.50
N TRP A 46 13.48 -9.71 11.67
CA TRP A 46 13.23 -10.50 10.46
C TRP A 46 12.54 -11.83 10.79
N SER A 47 13.13 -12.61 11.70
CA SER A 47 12.61 -13.93 12.08
C SER A 47 11.20 -13.82 12.68
N LEU A 48 10.94 -12.80 13.48
CA LEU A 48 9.61 -12.54 14.04
C LEU A 48 8.58 -12.17 12.97
N ALA A 49 8.97 -11.42 11.94
CA ALA A 49 8.09 -11.09 10.82
C ALA A 49 7.84 -12.32 9.94
N GLU A 50 8.87 -13.13 9.70
CA GLU A 50 8.80 -14.37 8.93
C GLU A 50 7.97 -15.45 9.63
N SER A 51 7.87 -15.45 10.96
CA SER A 51 7.01 -16.38 11.69
C SER A 51 5.52 -16.06 11.60
N ARG A 52 5.14 -14.95 10.94
CA ARG A 52 3.75 -14.54 10.73
C ARG A 52 3.24 -15.04 9.39
N GLU A 53 1.91 -15.11 9.30
CA GLU A 53 1.18 -15.53 8.10
C GLU A 53 0.18 -14.47 7.63
N GLY A 54 -0.22 -14.56 6.36
CA GLY A 54 -1.24 -13.71 5.75
C GLY A 54 -1.00 -12.21 5.95
N GLU A 55 -2.08 -11.48 6.30
CA GLU A 55 -2.05 -10.05 6.56
C GLU A 55 -1.09 -9.67 7.71
N SER A 56 -0.94 -10.52 8.72
CA SER A 56 -0.03 -10.25 9.85
C SER A 56 1.43 -10.25 9.42
N ARG A 57 1.80 -11.08 8.44
CA ARG A 57 3.14 -11.09 7.83
C ARG A 57 3.42 -9.77 7.11
N MET A 58 2.44 -9.29 6.36
CA MET A 58 2.52 -8.03 5.63
C MET A 58 2.78 -6.85 6.58
N VAL A 59 1.96 -6.73 7.63
CA VAL A 59 2.10 -5.67 8.65
C VAL A 59 3.45 -5.77 9.36
N ALA A 60 3.89 -6.99 9.71
CA ALA A 60 5.17 -7.18 10.40
C ALA A 60 6.37 -6.74 9.53
N PHE A 61 6.45 -7.16 8.27
CA PHE A 61 7.54 -6.74 7.39
C PHE A 61 7.51 -5.25 7.08
N ALA A 62 6.33 -4.68 6.80
CA ALA A 62 6.18 -3.24 6.60
C ALA A 62 6.65 -2.47 7.84
N GLY A 63 6.41 -3.04 9.02
CA GLY A 63 6.69 -2.40 10.27
C GLY A 63 8.17 -2.28 10.65
N ILE A 64 8.97 -3.27 10.24
CA ILE A 64 10.42 -3.30 10.54
C ILE A 64 11.26 -2.55 9.50
N LEU A 65 10.70 -2.17 8.34
CA LEU A 65 11.44 -1.51 7.24
C LEU A 65 12.28 -0.30 7.64
N PRO A 66 11.81 0.64 8.49
CA PRO A 66 12.61 1.78 8.89
C PRO A 66 13.90 1.39 9.62
N ASP A 67 13.84 0.29 10.37
CA ASP A 67 14.89 -0.16 11.30
C ASP A 67 15.83 -1.21 10.66
N LEU A 68 15.45 -1.75 9.51
CA LEU A 68 16.29 -2.68 8.75
C LEU A 68 17.47 -1.95 8.06
N PRO A 69 18.64 -2.62 7.93
CA PRO A 69 19.74 -2.14 7.10
C PRO A 69 19.35 -2.16 5.62
N ASP A 70 20.01 -1.32 4.81
CA ASP A 70 19.66 -1.08 3.40
C ASP A 70 19.61 -2.36 2.55
N GLU A 71 20.50 -3.31 2.83
CA GLU A 71 20.57 -4.60 2.15
C GLU A 71 19.34 -5.51 2.40
N MET A 72 18.67 -5.36 3.56
CA MET A 72 17.50 -6.16 3.92
C MET A 72 16.18 -5.51 3.49
N ARG A 73 16.15 -4.19 3.35
CA ARG A 73 14.92 -3.42 3.04
C ARG A 73 14.25 -3.86 1.74
N ALA A 74 15.02 -4.06 0.68
CA ALA A 74 14.48 -4.53 -0.60
C ALA A 74 13.88 -5.94 -0.50
N LYS A 75 14.46 -6.81 0.33
CA LYS A 75 13.93 -8.15 0.59
C LYS A 75 12.62 -8.07 1.39
N ALA A 76 12.57 -7.26 2.45
CA ALA A 76 11.37 -7.05 3.25
C ALA A 76 10.21 -6.44 2.42
N VAL A 77 10.49 -5.48 1.54
CA VAL A 77 9.47 -4.95 0.61
C VAL A 77 8.89 -6.05 -0.27
N ARG A 78 9.72 -6.97 -0.76
CA ARG A 78 9.25 -8.11 -1.58
C ARG A 78 8.36 -9.08 -0.78
N GLU A 79 8.62 -9.26 0.52
CA GLU A 79 7.72 -10.04 1.40
C GLU A 79 6.35 -9.36 1.55
N VAL A 80 6.34 -8.02 1.74
CA VAL A 80 5.10 -7.22 1.78
C VAL A 80 4.33 -7.36 0.47
N MET A 81 5.03 -7.26 -0.68
CA MET A 81 4.43 -7.44 -2.00
C MET A 81 3.87 -8.86 -2.19
N ALA A 82 4.59 -9.90 -1.80
CA ALA A 82 4.12 -11.28 -1.93
C ALA A 82 2.83 -11.51 -1.13
N ALA A 83 2.77 -11.00 0.10
CA ALA A 83 1.57 -11.06 0.93
C ALA A 83 0.40 -10.26 0.31
N TYR A 84 0.69 -9.06 -0.22
CA TYR A 84 -0.29 -8.26 -0.94
C TYR A 84 -0.88 -9.00 -2.15
N TRP A 85 -0.06 -9.62 -2.99
CA TRP A 85 -0.56 -10.32 -4.18
C TRP A 85 -1.38 -11.58 -3.85
N ALA A 86 -1.17 -12.18 -2.69
CA ALA A 86 -1.94 -13.34 -2.25
C ALA A 86 -3.30 -12.98 -1.64
N HIS A 87 -3.39 -11.84 -0.93
CA HIS A 87 -4.53 -11.53 -0.05
C HIS A 87 -4.97 -10.06 -0.09
N GLY A 88 -4.57 -9.30 -1.11
CA GLY A 88 -4.68 -7.86 -1.14
C GLY A 88 -6.11 -7.34 -1.02
N ASP A 89 -6.32 -6.45 -0.05
CA ASP A 89 -7.46 -5.55 0.01
C ASP A 89 -6.98 -4.08 0.00
N ARG A 90 -7.89 -3.11 0.18
CA ARG A 90 -7.56 -1.68 0.15
C ARG A 90 -6.55 -1.30 1.23
N LEU A 91 -6.66 -1.93 2.40
CA LEU A 91 -5.75 -1.68 3.50
C LEU A 91 -4.37 -2.25 3.19
N ALA A 92 -4.33 -3.46 2.65
CA ALA A 92 -3.09 -4.06 2.17
C ALA A 92 -2.41 -3.14 1.15
N LEU A 93 -3.16 -2.55 0.21
CA LEU A 93 -2.60 -1.59 -0.74
C LEU A 93 -1.98 -0.37 -0.04
N ARG A 94 -2.63 0.18 0.99
CA ARG A 94 -2.09 1.29 1.78
C ARG A 94 -0.80 0.94 2.50
N ILE A 95 -0.74 -0.25 3.09
CA ILE A 95 0.47 -0.76 3.75
C ILE A 95 1.61 -0.91 2.72
N LEU A 96 1.31 -1.49 1.55
CA LEU A 96 2.28 -1.65 0.47
C LEU A 96 2.77 -0.28 -0.05
N ALA A 97 1.86 0.67 -0.25
CA ALA A 97 2.21 2.01 -0.69
C ALA A 97 3.07 2.74 0.35
N ALA A 98 2.82 2.56 1.65
CA ALA A 98 3.67 3.11 2.72
C ALA A 98 5.11 2.60 2.66
N CYS A 99 5.35 1.43 2.06
CA CYS A 99 6.69 0.86 1.85
C CYS A 99 7.46 1.50 0.68
N ALA A 100 6.83 2.42 -0.08
CA ALA A 100 7.43 3.05 -1.26
C ALA A 100 8.83 3.65 -1.07
N PRO A 101 9.19 4.30 0.06
CA PRO A 101 10.52 4.88 0.24
C PRO A 101 11.67 3.87 0.08
N TRP A 102 11.41 2.60 0.40
CA TRP A 102 12.39 1.51 0.37
C TRP A 102 12.19 0.57 -0.82
N MET A 103 11.17 0.80 -1.62
CA MET A 103 10.84 -0.03 -2.77
C MET A 103 11.82 0.23 -3.92
N PRO A 104 12.36 -0.82 -4.57
CA PRO A 104 13.05 -0.70 -5.84
C PRO A 104 12.15 -0.02 -6.89
N LEU A 105 12.71 0.84 -7.74
CA LEU A 105 11.91 1.62 -8.69
C LEU A 105 11.08 0.74 -9.64
N ALA A 106 11.64 -0.39 -10.07
CA ALA A 106 10.93 -1.35 -10.92
C ALA A 106 9.71 -1.97 -10.21
N ASP A 107 9.84 -2.29 -8.92
CA ASP A 107 8.75 -2.82 -8.12
C ASP A 107 7.67 -1.75 -7.87
N ALA A 108 8.07 -0.50 -7.60
CA ALA A 108 7.14 0.61 -7.44
C ALA A 108 6.33 0.89 -8.71
N ALA A 109 6.99 0.86 -9.87
CA ALA A 109 6.33 0.99 -11.16
C ALA A 109 5.36 -0.17 -11.40
N ARG A 110 5.74 -1.40 -11.05
CA ARG A 110 4.88 -2.59 -11.21
C ARG A 110 3.60 -2.48 -10.38
N VAL A 111 3.71 -2.08 -9.10
CA VAL A 111 2.52 -1.89 -8.25
C VAL A 111 1.63 -0.78 -8.81
N LEU A 112 2.21 0.38 -9.15
CA LEU A 112 1.45 1.50 -9.71
C LEU A 112 0.68 1.09 -10.98
N CYS A 113 1.34 0.40 -11.92
CA CYS A 113 0.72 -0.03 -13.17
C CYS A 113 -0.38 -1.09 -12.96
N ASN A 114 -0.16 -2.06 -12.07
CA ASN A 114 -1.16 -3.08 -11.78
C ASN A 114 -2.42 -2.47 -11.18
N GLU A 115 -2.27 -1.59 -10.18
CA GLU A 115 -3.44 -1.05 -9.47
C GLU A 115 -4.20 -0.02 -10.29
N LEU A 116 -3.51 0.85 -11.03
CA LEU A 116 -4.18 1.75 -11.98
C LEU A 116 -4.87 0.97 -13.12
N GLY A 117 -4.30 -0.16 -13.53
CA GLY A 117 -4.89 -1.03 -14.55
C GLY A 117 -6.10 -1.83 -14.03
N ASN A 118 -6.06 -2.33 -12.79
CA ASN A 118 -7.15 -3.08 -12.17
C ASN A 118 -8.38 -2.21 -11.89
N ASP A 119 -8.16 -0.95 -11.52
CA ASP A 119 -9.22 0.04 -11.30
C ASP A 119 -9.62 0.79 -12.58
N TRP A 120 -9.13 0.37 -13.75
CA TRP A 120 -9.55 0.96 -15.01
C TRP A 120 -11.03 0.71 -15.23
N THR A 121 -11.83 1.77 -15.09
CA THR A 121 -13.20 1.84 -15.56
C THR A 121 -13.26 2.77 -16.76
N ASP A 122 -14.30 2.65 -17.59
CA ASP A 122 -14.56 3.61 -18.68
C ASP A 122 -14.90 5.03 -18.15
N GLU A 123 -14.96 5.21 -16.82
CA GLU A 123 -15.29 6.46 -16.15
C GLU A 123 -14.09 7.05 -15.38
N TYR A 124 -13.50 8.12 -15.93
CA TYR A 124 -12.38 8.86 -15.30
C TYR A 124 -12.55 9.19 -13.81
N PRO A 125 -13.74 9.61 -13.30
CA PRO A 125 -13.90 9.91 -11.87
C PRO A 125 -13.69 8.68 -10.98
N GLY A 126 -14.11 7.49 -11.44
CA GLY A 126 -13.97 6.23 -10.69
C GLY A 126 -12.51 5.88 -10.41
N MET A 127 -11.63 6.09 -11.39
CA MET A 127 -10.18 5.89 -11.26
C MET A 127 -9.55 6.84 -10.21
N LEU A 128 -10.09 8.04 -10.03
CA LEU A 128 -9.52 9.04 -9.12
C LEU A 128 -9.93 8.82 -7.65
N VAL A 129 -11.00 8.07 -7.38
CA VAL A 129 -11.54 7.87 -6.02
C VAL A 129 -11.70 6.39 -5.61
N GLY A 130 -11.42 5.46 -6.53
CA GLY A 130 -11.49 4.02 -6.36
C GLY A 130 -10.49 3.40 -5.38
N PHE A 131 -10.52 2.06 -5.33
CA PHE A 131 -9.78 1.20 -4.42
C PHE A 131 -8.25 1.33 -4.58
N GLY A 132 -7.77 1.51 -5.82
CA GLY A 132 -6.41 1.84 -6.24
C GLY A 132 -6.25 3.27 -6.75
N SER A 133 -7.02 4.22 -6.20
CA SER A 133 -6.95 5.62 -6.63
C SER A 133 -5.57 6.25 -6.48
N LEU A 134 -5.33 7.34 -7.22
CA LEU A 134 -4.10 8.14 -7.13
C LEU A 134 -3.76 8.62 -5.71
N THR A 135 -4.76 8.78 -4.85
CA THR A 135 -4.52 9.15 -3.44
C THR A 135 -3.80 8.03 -2.69
N GLU A 136 -4.31 6.80 -2.81
CA GLU A 136 -3.72 5.61 -2.16
C GLU A 136 -2.35 5.29 -2.77
N LEU A 137 -2.18 5.50 -4.08
CA LEU A 137 -0.92 5.26 -4.79
C LEU A 137 0.08 6.43 -4.70
N SER A 138 -0.27 7.53 -4.02
CA SER A 138 0.56 8.74 -3.97
C SER A 138 1.99 8.52 -3.43
N PRO A 139 2.26 7.63 -2.46
CA PRO A 139 3.63 7.34 -2.06
C PRO A 139 4.48 6.73 -3.19
N LEU A 140 3.89 5.85 -4.00
CA LEU A 140 4.55 5.23 -5.15
C LEU A 140 4.82 6.26 -6.25
N VAL A 141 3.83 7.13 -6.52
CA VAL A 141 4.01 8.26 -7.45
C VAL A 141 5.17 9.14 -7.02
N ARG A 142 5.25 9.51 -5.73
CA ARG A 142 6.38 10.29 -5.20
C ARG A 142 7.70 9.55 -5.36
N ARG A 143 7.73 8.25 -5.06
CA ARG A 143 8.92 7.41 -5.21
C ARG A 143 9.45 7.38 -6.64
N LEU A 144 8.55 7.41 -7.62
CA LEU A 144 8.87 7.36 -9.05
C LEU A 144 9.22 8.73 -9.66
N GLY A 145 9.33 9.79 -8.86
CA GLY A 145 9.67 11.14 -9.33
C GLY A 145 8.49 12.12 -9.35
N GLY A 146 7.36 11.75 -8.74
CA GLY A 146 6.23 12.63 -8.48
C GLY A 146 5.56 13.16 -9.74
N THR A 147 5.04 14.38 -9.66
CA THR A 147 4.34 15.05 -10.76
C THR A 147 5.21 15.19 -12.00
N ALA A 148 6.53 15.40 -11.85
CA ALA A 148 7.44 15.53 -12.98
C ALA A 148 7.50 14.23 -13.80
N ALA A 149 7.55 13.08 -13.13
CA ALA A 149 7.50 11.78 -13.79
C ALA A 149 6.17 11.55 -14.51
N LEU A 150 5.03 11.89 -13.87
CA LEU A 150 3.71 11.79 -14.51
C LEU A 150 3.59 12.65 -15.76
N VAL A 151 4.05 13.91 -15.70
CA VAL A 151 4.08 14.81 -16.86
C VAL A 151 4.99 14.26 -17.96
N GLY A 152 6.13 13.68 -17.59
CA GLY A 152 7.03 13.01 -18.54
C GLY A 152 6.35 11.85 -19.27
N VAL A 153 5.65 10.98 -18.53
CA VAL A 153 4.87 9.87 -19.11
C VAL A 153 3.76 10.38 -20.02
N ALA A 154 2.98 11.37 -19.59
CA ALA A 154 1.90 11.95 -20.40
C ALA A 154 2.42 12.52 -21.72
N ARG A 155 3.57 13.20 -21.70
CA ARG A 155 4.23 13.70 -22.91
C ARG A 155 4.67 12.54 -23.81
N ALA A 156 5.33 11.53 -23.25
CA ALA A 156 5.76 10.36 -24.03
C ALA A 156 4.57 9.64 -24.70
N ILE A 157 3.45 9.48 -23.98
CA ILE A 157 2.21 8.89 -24.54
C ILE A 157 1.66 9.76 -25.66
N ALA A 158 1.54 11.08 -25.46
CA ALA A 158 1.06 12.00 -26.50
C ALA A 158 1.97 11.99 -27.73
N ASP A 159 3.29 11.90 -27.53
CA ASP A 159 4.27 11.83 -28.59
C ASP A 159 4.13 10.53 -29.41
N VAL A 160 3.94 9.38 -28.74
CA VAL A 160 3.68 8.09 -29.39
C VAL A 160 2.31 8.08 -30.09
N GLY A 161 1.28 8.63 -29.44
CA GLY A 161 -0.08 8.67 -29.96
C GLY A 161 -0.21 9.45 -31.27
N ARG A 162 0.67 10.42 -31.53
CA ARG A 162 0.75 11.12 -32.82
C ARG A 162 1.14 10.20 -33.99
N TRP A 163 1.69 9.02 -33.72
CA TRP A 163 2.12 8.05 -34.72
C TRP A 163 1.23 6.80 -34.78
N LEU A 164 0.17 6.74 -33.95
CA LEU A 164 -0.84 5.69 -34.06
C LEU A 164 -1.86 6.10 -35.14
N PRO A 165 -2.28 5.16 -36.01
CA PRO A 165 -3.15 5.42 -37.15
C PRO A 165 -4.58 5.86 -36.77
#